data_AF-A0A0A8XC19-F1
#
_entry.id   AF-A0A0A8XC19-F1
#
_cell.length_a   1.000
_cell.length_b   1.000
_cell.length_c   1.000
_cell.angle_alpha   90.00
_cell.angle_beta   90.00
_cell.angle_gamma   90.00
#
_symmetry.space_group_name_H-M   'P 1'
#
loop_
_entity.id
_entity.type
_entity.pdbx_description
1 polymer ?
#
loop_
_entity_poly.entity_id
_entity_poly.type
_entity_poly.pdbx_seq_one_letter_code
_entity_poly.pdbx_strand_id
1 'polypeptide(L)'
;MRNRFGKIFYGFLISQLLIFILSLVYQQSISLLSYINISFYIASTLLFTSLIVFTVNSGFFDAISYSFRIVFAGKEEGEKKKSLHEMTPLSELVTLNANPLLMVGLLDFMLMLAALSVYYL
;
A
#
# COMPACT_ATOMS: atom_id res chain seq x y z
N MET A 1 -10.73 -15.92 -11.14
CA MET A 1 -10.73 -15.68 -9.67
C MET A 1 -9.71 -16.55 -8.91
N ARG A 2 -9.49 -17.82 -9.28
CA ARG A 2 -8.55 -18.75 -8.60
C ARG A 2 -7.11 -18.23 -8.42
N ASN A 3 -6.57 -17.48 -9.38
CA ASN A 3 -5.19 -16.95 -9.29
C ASN A 3 -5.03 -15.79 -8.30
N ARG A 4 -6.10 -15.09 -7.89
CA ARG A 4 -5.99 -13.96 -6.95
C ARG A 4 -5.80 -14.45 -5.51
N PHE A 5 -6.55 -15.47 -5.11
CA PHE A 5 -6.39 -16.10 -3.79
C PHE A 5 -5.02 -16.73 -3.61
N GLY A 6 -4.47 -17.37 -4.65
CA GLY A 6 -3.10 -17.90 -4.60
C GLY A 6 -2.07 -16.80 -4.31
N LYS A 7 -2.15 -15.66 -5.01
CA LYS A 7 -1.25 -14.52 -4.78
C LYS A 7 -1.34 -13.97 -3.35
N ILE A 8 -2.54 -13.87 -2.80
CA ILE A 8 -2.76 -13.41 -1.41
C ILE A 8 -2.17 -14.42 -0.44
N PHE A 9 -2.45 -15.72 -0.63
CA PHE A 9 -1.96 -16.78 0.23
C PHE A 9 -0.43 -16.88 0.23
N TYR A 10 0.19 -16.91 -0.94
CA TYR A 10 1.66 -16.92 -1.04
C TYR A 10 2.26 -15.62 -0.50
N GLY A 11 1.64 -14.47 -0.76
CA GLY A 11 2.08 -13.19 -0.22
C GLY A 11 2.07 -13.17 1.31
N PHE A 12 1.01 -13.71 1.92
CA PHE A 12 0.89 -13.86 3.37
C PHE A 12 1.93 -14.84 3.94
N LEU A 13 2.16 -15.98 3.30
CA LEU A 13 3.22 -16.91 3.75
C LEU A 13 4.62 -16.28 3.68
N ILE A 14 4.89 -15.52 2.61
CA ILE A 14 6.15 -14.79 2.46
C ILE A 14 6.27 -13.70 3.53
N SER A 15 5.21 -12.96 3.84
CA SER A 15 5.26 -11.94 4.90
C SER A 15 5.49 -12.56 6.27
N GLN A 16 4.86 -13.70 6.59
CA GLN A 16 5.11 -14.40 7.85
C GLN A 16 6.54 -14.92 7.97
N LEU A 17 7.11 -15.46 6.88
CA LEU A 17 8.52 -15.83 6.84
C LEU A 17 9.44 -14.61 7.03
N LEU A 18 9.12 -13.49 6.38
CA LEU A 18 9.86 -12.24 6.53
C LEU A 18 9.83 -11.73 7.97
N ILE A 19 8.66 -11.72 8.60
CA ILE A 19 8.47 -11.32 10.00
C ILE A 19 9.30 -12.19 10.93
N PHE A 20 9.27 -13.51 10.72
CA PHE A 20 10.05 -14.46 11.52
C PHE A 20 11.56 -14.22 11.37
N ILE A 21 12.05 -14.06 10.14
CA ILE A 21 13.47 -13.78 9.88
C ILE A 21 13.90 -12.44 10.51
N LEU A 22 13.11 -11.39 10.34
CA LEU A 22 13.41 -10.07 10.88
C LEU A 22 13.39 -10.06 12.41
N SER A 23 12.45 -10.78 13.03
CA SER A 23 12.36 -10.97 14.48
C SER A 23 13.64 -11.64 15.02
N LEU A 24 14.16 -12.65 14.33
CA LEU A 24 15.44 -13.30 14.68
C LEU A 24 16.63 -12.36 14.54
N VAL A 25 16.72 -11.62 13.44
CA VAL A 25 17.89 -10.78 13.13
C VAL A 25 17.96 -9.53 14.01
N TYR A 26 16.83 -8.84 14.20
CA TYR A 26 16.81 -7.55 14.89
C TYR A 26 16.66 -7.66 16.41
N GLN A 27 15.78 -8.54 16.88
CA GLN A 27 15.46 -8.64 18.31
C GLN A 27 16.20 -9.78 19.02
N GLN A 28 16.90 -10.64 18.29
CA GLN A 28 17.73 -11.75 18.77
C GLN A 28 17.00 -12.69 19.76
N SER A 29 15.68 -12.55 19.87
CA SER A 29 14.82 -13.25 20.81
C SER A 29 13.49 -13.51 20.12
N ILE A 30 13.07 -14.78 20.17
CA ILE A 30 11.76 -15.21 19.67
C ILE A 30 10.77 -15.03 20.81
N SER A 31 10.44 -13.78 21.12
CA SER A 31 9.36 -13.46 22.06
C SER A 31 8.10 -13.07 21.31
N LEU A 32 6.93 -13.24 21.95
CA LEU A 32 5.66 -12.79 21.39
C LEU A 32 5.70 -11.27 21.11
N LEU A 33 6.34 -10.49 21.99
CA LEU A 33 6.53 -9.05 21.83
C LEU A 33 7.38 -8.71 20.59
N SER A 34 8.43 -9.49 20.35
CA SER A 34 9.30 -9.35 19.17
C SER A 34 8.51 -9.56 17.88
N TYR A 35 7.71 -10.62 17.82
CA TYR A 35 6.78 -10.88 16.73
C TYR A 35 5.78 -9.74 16.51
N ILE A 36 5.13 -9.25 17.57
CA ILE A 36 4.15 -8.15 17.50
C ILE A 36 4.78 -6.89 16.90
N ASN A 37 5.97 -6.50 17.36
CA ASN A 37 6.64 -5.30 16.90
C ASN A 37 6.97 -5.37 15.41
N ILE A 38 7.61 -6.46 14.97
CA ILE A 38 8.00 -6.61 13.55
C ILE A 38 6.76 -6.76 12.65
N SER A 39 5.76 -7.56 13.06
CA SER A 39 4.52 -7.70 12.30
C SER A 39 3.76 -6.38 12.19
N PHE A 40 3.78 -5.53 13.21
CA PHE A 40 3.20 -4.18 13.14
C PHE A 40 3.88 -3.31 12.07
N TYR A 41 5.22 -3.29 12.01
CA TYR A 41 5.94 -2.53 10.99
C TYR A 41 5.65 -3.06 9.58
N ILE A 42 5.72 -4.38 9.38
CA ILE A 42 5.45 -5.01 8.07
C ILE A 42 4.01 -4.75 7.63
N ALA A 43 3.02 -5.03 8.49
CA ALA A 43 1.61 -4.81 8.19
C ALA A 43 1.33 -3.33 7.88
N SER A 44 1.88 -2.41 8.68
CA SER A 44 1.72 -0.97 8.46
C SER A 44 2.30 -0.56 7.11
N THR A 45 3.52 -0.97 6.78
CA THR A 45 4.14 -0.64 5.48
C THR A 45 3.29 -1.17 4.32
N LEU A 46 2.83 -2.42 4.38
CA LEU A 46 1.98 -3.01 3.34
C LEU A 46 0.66 -2.23 3.18
N LEU A 47 0.00 -1.90 4.29
CA LEU A 47 -1.24 -1.14 4.29
C LEU A 47 -1.04 0.28 3.74
N PHE A 48 -0.04 1.01 4.22
CA PHE A 48 0.26 2.35 3.73
C PHE A 48 0.59 2.36 2.24
N THR A 49 1.47 1.48 1.78
CA THR A 49 1.78 1.36 0.34
C THR A 49 0.53 1.00 -0.46
N SER A 50 -0.31 0.09 0.02
CA SER A 50 -1.54 -0.29 -0.67
C SER A 50 -2.53 0.87 -0.78
N LEU A 51 -2.67 1.69 0.26
CA LEU A 51 -3.52 2.87 0.27
C LEU A 51 -3.00 3.96 -0.66
N ILE A 52 -1.68 4.16 -0.73
CA ILE A 52 -1.05 5.08 -1.69
C ILE A 52 -1.35 4.62 -3.11
N VAL A 53 -1.08 3.36 -3.44
CA VAL A 53 -1.36 2.81 -4.78
C VAL A 53 -2.85 2.90 -5.10
N PHE A 54 -3.73 2.59 -4.15
CA PHE A 54 -5.17 2.73 -4.32
C PHE A 54 -5.59 4.18 -4.62
N THR A 55 -5.01 5.15 -3.91
CA THR A 55 -5.27 6.58 -4.10
C THR A 55 -4.75 7.08 -5.46
N VAL A 56 -3.61 6.56 -5.93
CA VAL A 56 -3.12 6.88 -7.27
C VAL A 56 -4.04 6.29 -8.33
N ASN A 57 -4.37 5.01 -8.22
CA ASN A 57 -5.21 4.31 -9.20
C ASN A 57 -6.65 4.84 -9.27
N SER A 58 -7.14 5.48 -8.19
CA SER A 58 -8.48 6.08 -8.19
C SER A 58 -8.56 7.39 -8.98
N GLY A 59 -7.43 7.92 -9.47
CA GLY A 59 -7.37 9.20 -10.17
C GLY A 59 -7.42 10.41 -9.26
N PHE A 60 -7.30 10.22 -7.92
CA PHE A 60 -7.28 11.33 -6.97
C PHE A 60 -6.19 12.35 -7.31
N PHE A 61 -4.97 11.87 -7.56
CA PHE A 61 -3.85 12.74 -7.92
C PHE A 61 -4.03 13.42 -9.29
N ASP A 62 -4.75 12.79 -10.21
CA ASP A 62 -5.06 13.39 -11.51
C ASP A 62 -6.06 14.53 -11.36
N ALA A 63 -7.11 14.32 -10.57
CA ALA A 63 -8.09 15.36 -10.26
C ALA A 63 -7.45 16.56 -9.56
N ILE A 64 -6.57 16.32 -8.59
CA ILE A 64 -5.82 17.37 -7.89
C ILE A 64 -4.90 18.12 -8.86
N SER A 65 -4.12 17.39 -9.67
CA SER A 65 -3.20 17.99 -10.65
C SER A 65 -3.94 18.82 -11.69
N TYR A 66 -5.07 18.33 -12.18
CA TYR A 66 -5.94 19.05 -13.11
C TYR A 66 -6.51 20.33 -12.47
N SER A 67 -6.98 20.24 -11.23
CA SER A 67 -7.54 21.38 -10.48
C SER A 67 -6.51 22.50 -10.30
N PHE A 68 -5.29 22.16 -9.88
CA PHE A 68 -4.21 23.15 -9.75
C PHE A 68 -3.86 23.79 -11.09
N ARG A 69 -3.83 23.01 -12.17
CA ARG A 69 -3.58 23.55 -13.51
C ARG A 69 -4.66 24.51 -13.96
N ILE A 70 -5.94 24.23 -13.71
CA ILE A 70 -7.02 25.18 -14.01
C ILE A 70 -6.82 26.50 -13.25
N VAL A 71 -6.54 26.40 -11.96
CA VAL A 71 -6.40 27.58 -11.09
C VAL A 71 -5.19 28.42 -11.48
N PHE A 72 -4.07 27.80 -11.84
CA PHE A 72 -2.82 28.50 -12.14
C PHE A 72 -2.60 28.82 -13.64
N ALA A 73 -3.34 28.21 -14.57
CA ALA A 73 -3.15 28.45 -16.01
C ALA A 73 -3.64 29.84 -16.48
N GLY A 74 -4.45 30.55 -15.69
CA GLY A 74 -4.95 31.88 -16.08
C GLY A 74 -5.72 31.90 -17.41
N LYS A 75 -6.14 33.08 -17.88
CA LYS A 75 -6.84 33.27 -19.17
C LYS A 75 -5.90 33.12 -20.39
N GLU A 76 -5.00 32.15 -20.42
CA GLU A 76 -4.11 31.95 -21.57
C GLU A 76 -4.85 31.16 -22.67
N GLU A 77 -5.07 31.81 -23.80
CA GLU A 77 -5.88 31.34 -24.94
C GLU A 77 -5.14 30.31 -25.82
N GLY A 78 -5.91 29.36 -26.37
CA GLY A 78 -5.60 28.65 -27.61
C GLY A 78 -4.64 27.47 -27.53
N GLU A 79 -3.34 27.71 -27.32
CA GLU A 79 -2.30 26.70 -27.60
C GLU A 79 -1.91 25.87 -26.38
N LYS A 80 -1.88 26.45 -25.17
CA LYS A 80 -1.63 25.69 -23.92
C LYS A 80 -2.79 24.79 -23.51
N LYS A 81 -4.01 25.03 -23.98
CA LYS A 81 -5.16 24.14 -23.71
C LYS A 81 -5.03 22.76 -24.36
N LYS A 82 -4.33 22.65 -25.50
CA LYS A 82 -4.06 21.34 -26.14
C LYS A 82 -3.03 20.54 -25.37
N SER A 83 -1.95 21.17 -24.90
CA SER A 83 -0.93 20.50 -24.07
C SER A 83 -1.45 20.06 -22.69
N LEU A 84 -2.55 20.65 -22.20
CA LEU A 84 -3.24 20.19 -20.98
C LEU A 84 -3.87 18.79 -21.14
N HIS A 85 -4.21 18.36 -22.35
CA HIS A 85 -4.80 17.03 -22.62
C HIS A 85 -3.77 15.99 -23.08
N GLU A 86 -2.54 16.40 -23.39
CA GLU A 86 -1.49 15.49 -23.88
C GLU A 86 -0.67 14.83 -22.76
N MET A 87 -0.83 15.26 -21.50
CA MET A 87 -0.10 14.65 -20.38
C MET A 87 -0.78 13.38 -19.90
N THR A 88 -0.01 12.28 -19.89
CA THR A 88 -0.46 11.00 -19.34
C THR A 88 -0.79 11.14 -17.85
N PRO A 89 -1.99 10.74 -17.40
CA PRO A 89 -2.36 10.78 -16.00
C PRO A 89 -1.54 9.79 -15.17
N LEU A 90 -1.31 10.13 -13.90
CA LEU A 90 -0.53 9.31 -12.99
C LEU A 90 -1.22 7.97 -12.71
N SER A 91 -2.55 7.94 -12.69
CA SER A 91 -3.33 6.69 -12.55
C SER A 91 -3.11 5.71 -13.70
N GLU A 92 -2.80 6.18 -14.91
CA GLU A 92 -2.46 5.31 -16.05
C GLU A 92 -0.99 4.82 -16.01
N LEU A 93 -0.09 5.63 -15.43
CA LEU A 93 1.32 5.26 -15.26
C LEU A 93 1.49 4.17 -14.19
N VAL A 94 0.69 4.23 -13.12
CA VAL A 94 0.74 3.25 -12.03
C VAL A 94 -0.29 2.15 -12.28
N THR A 95 0.12 1.09 -12.96
CA THR A 95 -0.75 -0.06 -13.28
C THR A 95 -0.74 -1.15 -12.19
N LEU A 96 -0.10 -0.89 -11.05
CA LEU A 96 0.02 -1.83 -9.94
C LEU A 96 -1.34 -2.11 -9.29
N ASN A 97 -1.70 -3.38 -9.14
CA ASN A 97 -2.92 -3.76 -8.45
C ASN A 97 -2.71 -3.73 -6.93
N ALA A 98 -3.31 -2.76 -6.23
CA ALA A 98 -3.23 -2.62 -4.78
C ALA A 98 -3.89 -3.77 -3.99
N ASN A 99 -4.84 -4.49 -4.59
CA ASN A 99 -5.74 -5.37 -3.85
C ASN A 99 -5.02 -6.54 -3.14
N PRO A 100 -4.08 -7.27 -3.77
CA PRO A 100 -3.33 -8.31 -3.06
C PRO A 100 -2.48 -7.75 -1.92
N LEU A 101 -1.86 -6.58 -2.11
CA LEU A 101 -1.02 -5.94 -1.11
C LEU A 101 -1.85 -5.52 0.12
N LEU A 102 -3.02 -4.94 -0.13
CA LEU A 102 -3.98 -4.53 0.89
C LEU A 102 -4.48 -5.74 1.70
N MET A 103 -4.85 -6.83 1.02
CA MET A 103 -5.35 -8.04 1.68
C MET A 103 -4.28 -8.72 2.55
N VAL A 104 -3.04 -8.82 2.06
CA VAL A 104 -1.93 -9.37 2.85
C VAL A 104 -1.66 -8.48 4.07
N GLY A 105 -1.57 -7.16 3.89
CA GLY A 105 -1.38 -6.22 4.99
C GLY A 105 -2.50 -6.28 6.04
N LEU A 106 -3.76 -6.43 5.62
CA LEU A 106 -4.91 -6.60 6.51
C LEU A 106 -4.84 -7.89 7.32
N LEU A 107 -4.49 -9.01 6.69
CA LEU A 107 -4.33 -10.29 7.37
C LEU A 107 -3.20 -10.24 8.40
N ASP A 108 -2.05 -9.68 8.02
CA ASP A 108 -0.91 -9.49 8.93
C ASP A 108 -1.29 -8.56 10.10
N PHE A 109 -2.02 -7.48 9.83
CA PHE A 109 -2.49 -6.55 10.86
C PHE A 109 -3.48 -7.22 11.83
N MET A 110 -4.44 -7.99 11.32
CA MET A 110 -5.38 -8.74 12.15
C MET A 110 -4.66 -9.77 13.03
N LEU A 111 -3.68 -10.50 12.47
CA LEU A 111 -2.91 -11.48 13.23
C LEU A 111 -2.05 -10.80 14.29
N MET A 112 -1.43 -9.66 13.98
CA MET A 112 -0.70 -8.84 14.94
C MET A 112 -1.61 -8.35 16.08
N LEU A 113 -2.82 -7.86 15.79
CA LEU A 113 -3.78 -7.44 16.81
C LEU A 113 -4.24 -8.59 17.70
N ALA A 114 -4.43 -9.78 17.13
CA ALA A 114 -4.73 -10.99 17.89
C ALA A 114 -3.57 -11.37 18.81
N ALA A 115 -2.33 -11.35 18.32
CA ALA A 115 -1.14 -11.60 19.13
C ALA A 115 -0.98 -10.56 20.25
N LEU A 116 -1.23 -9.28 19.95
CA LEU A 116 -1.22 -8.20 20.94
C LEU A 116 -2.25 -8.42 22.04
N SER A 117 -3.47 -8.84 21.66
CA SER A 117 -4.53 -9.14 22.61
C SER A 117 -4.14 -10.31 23.52
N VAL A 118 -3.56 -11.39 22.96
CA VAL A 118 -3.03 -12.52 23.74
C VAL A 118 -1.88 -12.12 24.66
N TYR A 119 -1.03 -11.17 24.25
CA TYR A 119 0.09 -10.70 25.07
C TYR A 119 -0.35 -9.96 26.35
N TYR A 120 -1.55 -9.34 26.33
CA TYR A 120 -2.09 -8.58 27.46
C TYR A 120 -3.17 -9.31 28.28
N LEU A 121 -3.56 -10.53 27.88
CA LEU A 121 -4.41 -11.43 28.67
C LEU A 121 -3.57 -12.15 29.74
#